data_AF-Q874U0-F1
#
_entry.id   AF-Q874U0-F1
#
_cell.length_a   1.000
_cell.length_b   1.000
_cell.length_c   1.000
_cell.angle_alpha   90.00
_cell.angle_beta   90.00
_cell.angle_gamma   90.00
#
_symmetry.space_group_name_H-M   'P 1'
#
loop_
_entity.id
_entity.type
_entity.pdbx_description
1 polymer ?
#
loop_
_entity_poly.entity_id
_entity_poly.type
_entity_poly.pdbx_seq_one_letter_code
_entity_poly.pdbx_strand_id
1 'polypeptide(L)'
;VYGGTHRYFTKVAHAHNVEVAFTNSIETELRDIITDKTSLVWIESPSNPTLTVTDISLVASFIADERAARAAAGNENSIYLVVDNTF
;
A
#
# COMPACT_ATOMS: atom_id res chain seq x y z
N VAL A 1 -6.17 -0.55 -9.05
CA VAL A 1 -6.36 0.90 -8.79
C VAL A 1 -6.71 1.62 -10.09
N TYR A 2 -7.36 2.77 -10.01
CA TYR A 2 -7.74 3.64 -11.12
C TYR A 2 -6.52 4.05 -11.96
N GLY A 3 -6.72 4.15 -13.27
CA GLY A 3 -5.64 4.46 -14.22
C GLY A 3 -4.92 5.78 -13.96
N GLY A 4 -5.62 6.78 -13.41
CA GLY A 4 -5.01 8.05 -12.98
C GLY A 4 -4.04 7.87 -11.82
N THR A 5 -4.40 7.07 -10.82
CA THR A 5 -3.55 6.73 -9.66
C THR A 5 -2.31 5.97 -10.11
N HIS A 6 -2.47 4.97 -10.98
CA HIS A 6 -1.33 4.25 -11.56
C HIS A 6 -0.40 5.19 -12.35
N ARG A 7 -0.96 6.10 -13.17
CA ARG A 7 -0.17 7.08 -13.93
C ARG A 7 0.59 8.04 -13.01
N TYR A 8 -0.03 8.52 -11.93
CA TYR A 8 0.65 9.39 -10.97
C TYR A 8 1.88 8.71 -10.38
N PHE A 9 1.72 7.49 -9.84
CA PHE A 9 2.83 6.77 -9.22
C PHE A 9 3.94 6.41 -10.22
N THR A 10 3.59 6.01 -11.43
CA THR A 10 4.60 5.59 -12.44
C THR A 10 5.28 6.75 -13.18
N LYS A 11 4.67 7.94 -13.24
CA LYS A 11 5.20 9.07 -14.03
C LYS A 11 5.60 10.26 -13.19
N VAL A 12 4.75 10.67 -12.25
CA VAL A 12 4.96 11.88 -11.45
C VAL A 12 5.77 11.52 -10.20
N ALA A 13 5.29 10.60 -9.37
CA ALA A 13 5.97 10.24 -8.12
C ALA A 13 7.38 9.67 -8.39
N HIS A 14 7.52 8.84 -9.42
CA HIS A 14 8.82 8.33 -9.87
C HIS A 14 9.82 9.45 -10.20
N ALA A 15 9.38 10.55 -10.83
CA ALA A 15 10.26 11.71 -11.12
C ALA A 15 10.73 12.43 -9.85
N HIS A 16 10.09 12.16 -8.71
CA HIS A 16 10.47 12.65 -7.39
C HIS A 16 11.12 11.56 -6.52
N ASN A 17 11.68 10.51 -7.12
CA ASN A 17 12.37 9.40 -6.45
C ASN A 17 11.50 8.62 -5.46
N VAL A 18 10.18 8.56 -5.71
CA VAL A 18 9.30 7.66 -4.97
C VAL A 18 9.31 6.29 -5.65
N GLU A 19 9.84 5.29 -4.94
CA GLU A 19 9.79 3.89 -5.35
C GLU A 19 8.41 3.31 -5.06
N VAL A 20 7.85 2.55 -6.02
CA VAL A 20 6.50 1.99 -5.92
C VAL A 20 6.52 0.55 -6.39
N ALA A 21 5.99 -0.34 -5.55
CA ALA A 21 5.65 -1.71 -5.91
C ALA A 21 4.15 -1.81 -6.17
N PHE A 22 3.76 -2.53 -7.21
CA PHE A 22 2.36 -2.81 -7.53
C PHE A 22 2.07 -4.30 -7.34
N THR A 23 0.95 -4.62 -6.71
CA THR A 23 0.43 -5.99 -6.56
C THR A 23 -1.08 -6.00 -6.79
N ASN A 24 -1.59 -7.08 -7.36
CA ASN A 24 -3.03 -7.36 -7.46
C ASN A 24 -3.51 -8.31 -6.34
N SER A 25 -2.59 -8.81 -5.51
CA SER A 25 -2.83 -9.86 -4.51
C SER A 25 -2.32 -9.40 -3.15
N ILE A 26 -2.72 -8.19 -2.74
CA ILE A 26 -2.15 -7.54 -1.54
C ILE A 26 -2.33 -8.36 -0.25
N GLU A 27 -3.41 -9.12 -0.15
CA GLU A 27 -3.68 -9.99 1.00
C GLU A 27 -2.69 -11.14 1.16
N THR A 28 -1.98 -11.52 0.10
CA THR A 28 -0.98 -12.59 0.14
C THR A 28 0.44 -12.06 -0.01
N GLU A 29 0.64 -10.98 -0.75
CA GLU A 29 1.99 -10.50 -1.13
C GLU A 29 2.50 -9.34 -0.27
N LEU A 30 1.64 -8.67 0.53
CA LEU A 30 2.03 -7.45 1.23
C LEU A 30 3.26 -7.62 2.13
N ARG A 31 3.36 -8.76 2.82
CA ARG A 31 4.46 -9.05 3.75
C ARG A 31 5.81 -9.21 3.05
N ASP A 32 5.81 -9.61 1.78
CA ASP A 32 7.03 -9.85 1.01
C ASP A 32 7.52 -8.58 0.29
N ILE A 33 6.60 -7.66 -0.06
CA ILE A 33 6.92 -6.44 -0.80
C ILE A 33 7.17 -5.22 0.10
N ILE A 34 6.75 -5.28 1.38
CA ILE A 34 7.04 -4.23 2.36
C ILE A 34 8.54 -4.21 2.67
N THR A 35 9.09 -3.00 2.80
CA THR A 35 10.48 -2.75 3.21
C THR A 35 10.50 -1.73 4.35
N ASP A 36 11.61 -1.63 5.08
CA ASP A 36 11.85 -0.62 6.13
C ASP A 36 11.61 0.83 5.68
N LYS A 37 11.74 1.11 4.38
CA LYS A 37 11.46 2.42 3.75
C LYS A 37 10.00 2.63 3.35
N THR A 38 9.20 1.57 3.21
CA THR A 38 7.79 1.69 2.84
C THR A 38 7.06 2.58 3.83
N SER A 39 6.42 3.64 3.33
CA SER A 39 5.74 4.65 4.16
C SER A 39 4.25 4.78 3.83
N LEU A 40 3.78 4.14 2.74
CA LEU A 40 2.41 4.22 2.25
C LEU A 40 1.99 2.87 1.66
N VAL A 41 0.78 2.44 1.98
CA VAL A 41 0.02 1.41 1.27
C VAL A 41 -1.27 2.05 0.77
N TRP A 42 -1.48 2.02 -0.54
CA TRP A 42 -2.68 2.56 -1.19
C TRP A 42 -3.51 1.42 -1.76
N ILE A 43 -4.75 1.29 -1.32
CA ILE A 43 -5.72 0.35 -1.86
C ILE A 43 -6.95 1.07 -2.38
N GLU A 44 -7.69 0.42 -3.27
CA GLU A 44 -8.98 0.88 -3.79
C GLU A 44 -9.93 -0.30 -3.75
N SER A 45 -11.07 -0.14 -3.07
CA SER A 45 -12.03 -1.24 -2.88
C SER A 45 -13.47 -0.71 -2.93
N PRO A 46 -14.31 -1.22 -3.86
CA PRO A 46 -13.95 -2.11 -4.97
C PRO A 46 -12.99 -1.42 -5.95
N SER A 47 -12.08 -2.19 -6.55
CA SER A 47 -11.12 -1.65 -7.53
C SER A 47 -11.76 -1.31 -8.88
N ASN A 48 -11.37 -0.20 -9.50
CA ASN A 48 -11.77 0.14 -10.87
C ASN A 48 -10.78 -0.48 -11.90
N PRO A 49 -11.24 -1.14 -12.98
CA PRO A 49 -12.64 -1.44 -13.34
C PRO A 49 -13.13 -2.83 -12.93
N THR A 50 -12.27 -3.65 -12.31
CA THR A 50 -12.51 -5.08 -12.09
C THR A 50 -13.44 -5.40 -10.94
N LEU A 51 -13.79 -4.39 -10.12
CA LEU A 51 -14.64 -4.46 -8.92
C LEU A 51 -14.17 -5.49 -7.89
N THR A 52 -12.87 -5.78 -7.85
CA THR A 52 -12.28 -6.66 -6.83
C THR A 52 -12.34 -5.95 -5.49
N VAL A 53 -12.87 -6.65 -4.47
CA VAL A 53 -12.95 -6.17 -3.08
C VAL A 53 -11.71 -6.63 -2.33
N THR A 54 -11.15 -5.75 -1.51
CA THR A 54 -10.01 -6.05 -0.63
C THR A 54 -10.48 -6.15 0.81
N ASP A 55 -10.02 -7.15 1.56
CA ASP A 55 -10.17 -7.23 3.00
C ASP A 55 -9.27 -6.18 3.67
N ILE A 56 -9.87 -5.01 3.93
CA ILE A 56 -9.20 -3.87 4.57
C ILE A 56 -8.71 -4.23 5.97
N SER A 57 -9.44 -5.07 6.71
CA SER A 57 -9.08 -5.44 8.08
C SER A 57 -7.83 -6.32 8.08
N LEU A 58 -7.75 -7.28 7.16
CA LEU A 58 -6.56 -8.11 6.97
C LEU A 58 -5.33 -7.25 6.63
N VAL A 59 -5.45 -6.38 5.63
CA VAL A 59 -4.37 -5.45 5.24
C VAL A 59 -3.95 -4.55 6.40
N ALA A 60 -4.91 -3.98 7.14
CA ALA A 60 -4.62 -3.13 8.29
C ALA A 60 -3.89 -3.89 9.40
N SER A 61 -4.25 -5.15 9.65
CA SER A 61 -3.57 -6.00 10.64
C SER A 61 -2.10 -6.25 10.27
N PHE A 62 -1.81 -6.53 8.99
CA PHE A 62 -0.45 -6.74 8.53
C PHE A 62 0.40 -5.47 8.66
N ILE A 63 -0.19 -4.32 8.36
CA ILE A 63 0.47 -3.02 8.56
C ILE A 63 0.71 -2.73 10.04
N ALA A 64 -0.22 -3.11 10.92
CA ALA A 64 -0.05 -2.95 12.37
C ALA A 64 1.09 -3.83 12.91
N ASP A 65 1.17 -5.09 12.48
CA ASP A 65 2.27 -6.01 12.82
C ASP A 65 3.62 -5.42 12.41
N GLU A 66 3.72 -4.92 11.17
CA GLU A 66 4.94 -4.32 10.64
C GLU A 66 5.35 -3.04 11.40
N ARG A 67 4.38 -2.17 11.71
CA ARG A 67 4.65 -0.97 12.54
C ARG A 67 5.19 -1.36 13.92
N ALA A 68 4.62 -2.41 14.54
CA ALA A 68 5.10 -2.89 15.83
C ALA A 68 6.52 -3.47 15.74
N ALA A 69 6.81 -4.25 14.69
CA ALA A 69 8.14 -4.79 14.43
C ALA A 69 9.18 -3.67 14.24
N ARG A 70 8.85 -2.62 13.50
CA ARG A 70 9.71 -1.44 13.32
C ARG A 70 9.96 -0.68 14.60
N ALA A 71 8.91 -0.43 15.38
CA ALA A 71 9.04 0.24 16.67
C ALA A 71 9.96 -0.54 17.62
N ALA A 72 9.84 -1.87 17.65
CA ALA A 72 10.73 -2.73 18.43
C ALA A 72 12.19 -2.69 17.94
N ALA A 73 12.40 -2.46 16.64
CA ALA A 73 13.72 -2.30 16.04
C ALA A 73 14.27 -0.85 16.11
N GLY A 74 13.54 0.09 16.72
CA GLY A 74 13.94 1.50 16.80
C GLY A 74 13.79 2.28 15.49
N ASN A 75 13.02 1.76 14.53
CA ASN A 75 12.69 2.46 13.28
C ASN A 75 11.42 3.31 13.47
N GLU A 76 11.57 4.63 13.35
CA GLU A 76 10.48 5.60 13.50
C GLU A 76 9.59 5.72 12.25
N ASN A 77 9.98 5.09 11.14
CA ASN A 77 9.23 5.15 9.88
C ASN A 77 7.92 4.34 9.95
N SER A 78 6.79 5.05 9.97
CA SER A 78 5.46 4.46 9.99
C SER A 78 4.87 4.33 8.58
N ILE A 79 3.95 3.38 8.41
CA ILE A 79 3.26 3.12 7.14
C ILE A 79 1.85 3.69 7.21
N TYR A 80 1.43 4.57 6.31
CA TYR A 80 0.03 4.98 6.19
C TYR A 80 -0.76 3.99 5.33
N LEU A 81 -1.97 3.62 5.76
CA LEU A 81 -2.93 2.89 4.93
C LEU A 81 -3.95 3.89 4.37
N VAL A 82 -4.00 4.02 3.05
CA VAL A 82 -5.01 4.82 2.35
C VAL A 82 -5.98 3.88 1.65
N VAL A 83 -7.28 4.11 1.88
CA VAL A 83 -8.36 3.44 1.17
C VAL A 83 -9.03 4.47 0.27
N ASP A 84 -8.86 4.31 -1.04
CA ASP A 84 -9.69 5.00 -2.00
C ASP A 84 -11.10 4.38 -1.95
N ASN A 85 -12.02 5.13 -1.35
CA ASN A 85 -13.42 4.78 -1.14
C ASN A 85 -14.33 5.66 -2.01
N THR A 86 -13.92 5.91 -3.26
CA THR A 86 -14.70 6.70 -4.21
C THR A 86 -16.01 6.01 -4.63
N PHE A 87 -16.06 4.68 -4.61
CA PHE A 87 -17.28 3.89 -4.89
C PHE A 87 -18.27 3.88 -3.73
#